data_AF-A0A929DZ23-F1
#
_entry.id   AF-A0A929DZ23-F1
#
_cell.length_a   1.000
_cell.length_b   1.000
_cell.length_c   1.000
_cell.angle_alpha   90.00
_cell.angle_beta   90.00
_cell.angle_gamma   90.00
#
_symmetry.space_group_name_H-M   'P 1'
#
loop_
_entity.id
_entity.type
_entity.pdbx_description
1 polymer ?
#
loop_
_entity_poly.entity_id
_entity_poly.type
_entity_poly.pdbx_seq_one_letter_code
_entity_poly.pdbx_strand_id
1 'polypeptide(L)'
;SSALGSYLGAPRVLQAVSRDRILHFLHFFSKGSKKGDEPRRALLLTCAITIGVLFWAGNESGGAALNGVAALISMFFLYSYGMINLAAFIEDFGGNPSFRPQFKYFHWSTALLGAICCALVTFLVNWQVAILAVLIILFLLWYLKAKRLVATFGDARRGFFYRSVRNNLLRLRRMPEDPKNWRPTILVFSGNPMAREDLIKYAMWIESKRGLVYLANVLLGDFSEFAPRRPGAVQQLTQFCNEKNIGAFPVVVTAEKLEQGISMVMQATAIGSIRPNLAVFGWSSIMELRQTYLQELRTATNLGMSLVLLETKEMPNPEDPKRIDIWWRGQKNGGLMLLIAYLLSENWEWDNAKIRVLRVVENEAGKIPAEEGLRELIDLARVEAEPAVVIDDESFTRVLHNNSADATCVILGFEFPEKGKEAEWHANIRSFVDEMPTTILVNSAGGEGLFA
;
A
#
# COMPACT_ATOMS: atom_id res chain seq x y z
N SER A 1 -52.42 17.88 18.78
CA SER A 1 -51.67 16.65 19.08
C SER A 1 -50.29 16.63 18.40
N SER A 2 -50.19 16.82 17.08
CA SER A 2 -48.91 16.76 16.34
C SER A 2 -47.85 17.74 16.85
N ALA A 3 -48.23 18.99 17.14
CA ALA A 3 -47.32 20.00 17.69
C ALA A 3 -46.74 19.59 19.06
N LEU A 4 -47.57 19.02 19.94
CA LEU A 4 -47.12 18.51 21.25
C LEU A 4 -46.13 17.35 21.07
N GLY A 5 -46.37 16.47 20.10
CA GLY A 5 -45.46 15.38 19.75
C GLY A 5 -44.09 15.88 19.27
N SER A 6 -44.05 16.86 18.36
CA SER A 6 -42.80 17.48 17.90
C SER A 6 -42.06 18.20 19.03
N TYR A 7 -42.80 18.85 19.93
CA TYR A 7 -42.24 19.59 21.07
C TYR A 7 -41.59 18.69 22.13
N LEU A 8 -42.02 17.43 22.22
CA LEU A 8 -41.40 16.42 23.09
C LEU A 8 -40.29 15.64 22.37
N GLY A 9 -40.42 15.42 21.06
CA GLY A 9 -39.46 14.65 20.26
C GLY A 9 -38.15 15.39 19.95
N ALA A 10 -38.24 16.63 19.45
CA ALA A 10 -37.06 17.38 19.02
C ALA A 10 -36.01 17.60 20.15
N PRO A 11 -36.41 17.97 21.39
CA PRO A 11 -35.46 18.10 22.49
C PRO A 11 -34.72 16.80 22.83
N ARG A 12 -35.38 15.64 22.70
CA ARG A 12 -34.79 14.32 22.98
C ARG A 12 -33.78 13.92 21.90
N VAL A 13 -34.08 14.19 20.63
CA VAL A 13 -33.11 13.98 19.53
C VAL A 13 -31.88 14.86 19.75
N LEU A 14 -32.06 16.14 20.09
CA LEU A 14 -30.93 17.04 20.36
C LEU A 14 -30.11 16.58 21.57
N GLN A 15 -30.76 16.10 22.63
CA GLN A 15 -30.08 15.55 23.81
C GLN A 15 -29.25 14.31 23.47
N ALA A 16 -29.79 13.39 22.66
CA ALA A 16 -29.09 12.17 22.22
C ALA A 16 -27.85 12.52 21.39
N VAL A 17 -27.99 13.35 20.35
CA VAL A 17 -26.87 13.80 19.51
C VAL A 17 -25.80 14.52 20.34
N SER A 18 -26.20 15.27 21.36
CA SER A 18 -25.27 15.98 22.27
C SER A 18 -24.50 15.04 23.20
N ARG A 19 -25.05 13.86 23.51
CA ARG A 19 -24.40 12.82 24.33
C ARG A 19 -23.37 12.03 23.56
N ASP A 20 -23.60 11.84 22.26
CA ASP A 20 -22.65 11.16 21.37
C ASP A 20 -21.35 11.96 21.15
N ARG A 21 -21.28 13.19 21.68
CA ARG A 21 -20.10 14.11 21.63
C ARG A 21 -19.57 14.36 20.21
N ILE A 22 -20.41 14.12 19.20
CA ILE A 22 -20.10 14.36 17.79
C ILE A 22 -19.84 15.86 17.56
N LEU A 23 -20.69 16.72 18.15
CA LEU A 23 -20.59 18.18 18.07
C LEU A 23 -20.31 18.75 19.46
N HIS A 24 -19.05 19.11 19.72
CA HIS A 24 -18.60 19.56 21.05
C HIS A 24 -19.39 20.77 21.58
N PHE A 25 -19.81 21.69 20.70
CA PHE A 25 -20.60 22.86 21.08
C PHE A 25 -22.02 22.50 21.55
N LEU A 26 -22.56 21.36 21.13
CA LEU A 26 -23.88 20.88 21.58
C LEU A 26 -23.83 20.17 22.94
N HIS A 27 -22.65 19.88 23.50
CA HIS A 27 -22.52 19.18 24.77
C HIS A 27 -23.31 19.83 25.91
N PHE A 28 -23.53 21.15 25.86
CA PHE A 28 -24.39 21.88 26.80
C PHE A 28 -25.81 21.29 26.92
N PHE A 29 -26.36 20.74 25.85
CA PHE A 29 -27.71 20.16 25.78
C PHE A 29 -27.79 18.68 26.20
N SER A 30 -26.65 18.03 26.48
CA SER A 30 -26.61 16.60 26.87
C SER A 30 -27.18 16.30 28.27
N LYS A 31 -27.26 17.32 29.14
CA LYS A 31 -27.66 17.21 30.55
C LYS A 31 -29.19 17.14 30.70
N GLY A 32 -29.68 16.02 31.24
CA GLY A 32 -31.08 15.85 31.63
C GLY A 32 -31.38 16.21 33.09
N SER A 33 -32.66 16.19 33.44
CA SER A 33 -33.17 16.36 34.81
C SER A 33 -32.75 15.21 35.75
N LYS A 34 -32.54 15.49 37.03
CA LYS A 34 -32.20 14.48 38.06
C LYS A 34 -33.26 13.39 38.23
N LYS A 35 -34.53 13.72 37.99
CA LYS A 35 -35.65 12.77 37.92
C LYS A 35 -36.16 12.74 36.48
N GLY A 36 -36.10 11.58 35.83
CA GLY A 36 -36.68 11.32 34.51
C GLY A 36 -35.87 11.79 33.30
N ASP A 37 -34.63 12.26 33.49
CA ASP A 37 -33.70 12.61 32.40
C ASP A 37 -34.21 13.65 31.37
N GLU A 38 -35.21 14.45 31.77
CA GLU A 38 -35.88 15.39 30.86
C GLU A 38 -34.94 16.49 30.32
N PRO A 39 -34.89 16.73 28.99
CA PRO A 39 -33.94 17.65 28.34
C PRO A 39 -34.37 19.11 28.45
N ARG A 40 -34.37 19.67 29.67
CA ARG A 40 -34.86 21.03 29.96
C ARG A 40 -34.19 22.11 29.10
N ARG A 41 -32.88 22.01 28.85
CA ARG A 41 -32.12 22.99 28.05
C ARG A 41 -32.52 22.94 26.57
N ALA A 42 -32.67 21.75 26.02
CA ALA A 42 -33.09 21.58 24.63
C ALA A 42 -34.57 21.96 24.44
N LEU A 43 -35.40 21.74 25.47
CA LEU A 43 -36.79 22.18 25.50
C LEU A 43 -36.89 23.71 25.47
N LEU A 44 -36.09 24.42 26.26
CA LEU A 44 -36.02 25.89 26.23
C LEU A 44 -35.57 26.41 24.87
N LEU A 45 -34.59 25.77 24.23
CA LEU A 45 -34.16 26.13 22.88
C LEU A 45 -35.30 25.94 21.86
N THR A 46 -35.99 24.81 21.92
CA THR A 46 -37.14 24.51 21.04
C THR A 46 -38.26 25.51 21.26
N CYS A 47 -38.52 25.90 22.51
CA CYS A 47 -39.46 26.97 22.88
C CYS A 47 -39.07 28.29 22.23
N ALA A 48 -37.82 28.73 22.40
CA ALA A 48 -37.32 29.98 21.88
C ALA A 48 -37.40 30.05 20.35
N ILE A 49 -37.02 28.97 19.65
CA ILE A 49 -37.13 28.88 18.19
C ILE A 49 -38.60 28.95 17.76
N THR A 50 -39.49 28.21 18.44
CA THR A 50 -40.93 28.20 18.11
C THR A 50 -41.55 29.59 18.29
N ILE A 51 -41.27 30.26 19.41
CA ILE A 51 -41.73 31.62 19.68
C ILE A 51 -41.19 32.59 18.62
N GLY A 52 -39.90 32.50 18.27
CA GLY A 52 -39.29 33.33 17.23
C GLY A 52 -39.97 33.16 15.86
N VAL A 53 -40.26 31.92 15.46
CA VAL A 53 -40.99 31.63 14.22
C VAL A 53 -42.42 32.16 14.27
N LEU A 54 -43.11 32.04 15.42
CA LEU A 54 -44.47 32.57 15.57
C LEU A 54 -44.53 34.09 15.51
N PHE A 55 -43.56 34.81 16.11
CA PHE A 55 -43.48 36.26 16.00
C PHE A 55 -43.20 36.71 14.57
N TRP A 56 -42.26 36.04 13.89
CA TRP A 56 -41.97 36.32 12.48
C TRP A 56 -43.20 36.06 11.60
N ALA A 57 -43.88 34.93 11.79
CA ALA A 57 -45.05 34.57 11.00
C ALA A 57 -46.30 35.39 11.34
N GLY A 58 -46.42 35.91 12.56
CA GLY A 58 -47.54 36.73 13.01
C GLY A 58 -47.55 38.15 12.47
N ASN A 59 -46.41 38.65 11.99
CA ASN A 59 -46.28 40.00 11.42
C ASN A 59 -46.67 40.09 9.94
N GLU A 60 -46.87 38.96 9.25
CA GLU A 60 -47.30 38.94 7.85
C GLU A 60 -48.79 38.60 7.74
N SER A 61 -49.62 39.60 7.47
CA SER A 61 -51.03 39.41 7.13
C SER A 61 -51.15 38.80 5.72
N GLY A 62 -51.45 37.50 5.62
CA GLY A 62 -51.78 36.88 4.32
C GLY A 62 -51.46 35.39 4.15
N GLY A 63 -51.02 34.67 5.18
CA GLY A 63 -50.69 33.24 5.06
C GLY A 63 -49.40 32.93 4.28
N ALA A 64 -48.73 33.96 3.75
CA ALA A 64 -47.43 33.85 3.09
C ALA A 64 -46.36 33.27 4.03
N ALA A 65 -46.27 33.77 5.26
CA ALA A 65 -45.40 33.20 6.28
C ALA A 65 -45.69 31.73 6.59
N LEU A 66 -46.96 31.32 6.61
CA LEU A 66 -47.32 29.93 6.84
C LEU A 66 -46.83 29.02 5.70
N ASN A 67 -46.99 29.47 4.45
CA ASN A 67 -46.48 28.76 3.27
C ASN A 67 -44.95 28.69 3.26
N GLY A 68 -44.27 29.76 3.68
CA GLY A 68 -42.81 29.78 3.83
C GLY A 68 -42.30 28.81 4.89
N VAL A 69 -42.94 28.77 6.06
CA VAL A 69 -42.62 27.79 7.12
C VAL A 69 -42.88 26.36 6.65
N ALA A 70 -44.01 26.12 5.96
CA ALA A 70 -44.34 24.80 5.42
C ALA A 70 -43.27 24.33 4.43
N ALA A 71 -42.86 25.16 3.47
CA ALA A 71 -41.81 24.83 2.51
C ALA A 71 -40.47 24.50 3.21
N LEU A 72 -40.08 25.31 4.20
CA LEU A 72 -38.85 25.09 4.97
C LEU A 72 -38.87 23.75 5.73
N ILE A 73 -39.98 23.44 6.40
CA ILE A 73 -40.16 22.17 7.12
C ILE A 73 -40.12 20.99 6.14
N SER A 74 -40.81 21.09 4.99
CA SER A 74 -40.78 20.07 3.95
C SER A 74 -39.36 19.80 3.45
N MET A 75 -38.54 20.84 3.29
CA MET A 75 -37.14 20.67 2.89
C MET A 75 -36.32 19.92 3.95
N PHE A 76 -36.45 20.25 5.23
CA PHE A 76 -35.75 19.51 6.29
C PHE A 76 -36.12 18.02 6.33
N PHE A 77 -37.39 17.68 6.10
CA PHE A 77 -37.84 16.29 6.00
C PHE A 77 -37.29 15.61 4.75
N LEU A 78 -37.33 16.26 3.58
CA LEU A 78 -36.76 15.73 2.34
C LEU A 78 -35.26 15.46 2.47
N TYR A 79 -34.50 16.33 3.12
CA TYR A 79 -33.08 16.07 3.41
C TYR A 79 -32.88 14.88 4.33
N SER A 80 -33.68 14.77 5.40
CA SER A 80 -33.58 13.66 6.34
C SER A 80 -33.90 12.33 5.63
N TYR A 81 -34.97 12.26 4.84
CA TYR A 81 -35.33 11.09 4.05
C TYR A 81 -34.30 10.78 2.96
N GLY A 82 -33.79 11.81 2.28
CA GLY A 82 -32.75 11.67 1.27
C GLY A 82 -31.46 11.09 1.85
N MET A 83 -31.02 11.58 3.00
CA MET A 83 -29.81 11.09 3.70
C MET A 83 -29.96 9.66 4.20
N ILE A 84 -31.13 9.28 4.73
CA ILE A 84 -31.41 7.89 5.16
C ILE A 84 -31.37 6.95 3.95
N ASN A 85 -32.02 7.32 2.86
CA ASN A 85 -32.02 6.55 1.61
C ASN A 85 -30.63 6.43 1.00
N LEU A 86 -29.85 7.51 1.01
CA LEU A 86 -28.48 7.52 0.52
C LEU A 86 -27.57 6.62 1.38
N ALA A 87 -27.70 6.69 2.71
CA ALA A 87 -26.96 5.82 3.61
C ALA A 87 -27.29 4.35 3.38
N ALA A 88 -28.58 4.00 3.26
CA ALA A 88 -29.01 2.63 2.96
C ALA A 88 -28.48 2.14 1.59
N PHE A 89 -28.47 3.01 0.57
CA PHE A 89 -27.87 2.69 -0.72
C PHE A 89 -26.35 2.42 -0.60
N ILE A 90 -25.62 3.29 0.09
CA ILE A 90 -24.16 3.17 0.24
C ILE A 90 -23.79 1.88 0.97
N GLU A 91 -24.51 1.53 2.04
CA GLU A 91 -24.24 0.33 2.84
C GLU A 91 -24.53 -0.97 2.07
N ASP A 92 -25.68 -1.04 1.38
CA ASP A 92 -26.07 -2.23 0.61
C ASP A 92 -25.23 -2.38 -0.68
N PHE A 93 -25.04 -1.31 -1.43
CA PHE A 93 -24.23 -1.32 -2.65
C PHE A 93 -22.74 -1.56 -2.34
N GLY A 94 -22.25 -1.05 -1.21
CA GLY A 94 -20.92 -1.33 -0.68
C GLY A 94 -20.72 -2.79 -0.25
N GLY A 95 -21.81 -3.55 -0.06
CA GLY A 95 -21.77 -4.93 0.36
C GLY A 95 -21.25 -5.10 1.78
N ASN A 96 -21.56 -4.15 2.68
CA ASN A 96 -21.13 -4.21 4.07
C ASN A 96 -21.83 -5.38 4.79
N PRO A 97 -21.10 -6.39 5.31
CA PRO A 97 -21.72 -7.53 5.99
C PRO A 97 -22.51 -7.16 7.24
N SER A 98 -22.32 -5.97 7.81
CA SER A 98 -23.08 -5.53 8.99
C SER A 98 -24.47 -4.99 8.63
N PHE A 99 -24.70 -4.58 7.38
CA PHE A 99 -25.99 -4.09 6.91
C PHE A 99 -26.76 -5.23 6.22
N ARG A 100 -27.74 -5.81 6.93
CA ARG A 100 -28.55 -6.96 6.45
C ARG A 100 -30.04 -6.65 6.58
N PRO A 101 -30.62 -5.86 5.67
CA PRO A 101 -32.05 -5.56 5.71
C PRO A 101 -32.85 -6.85 5.52
N GLN A 102 -33.68 -7.20 6.52
CA GLN A 102 -34.54 -8.40 6.47
C GLN A 102 -35.86 -8.14 5.73
N PHE A 103 -36.13 -6.89 5.36
CA PHE A 103 -37.37 -6.51 4.71
C PHE A 103 -37.43 -7.00 3.26
N LYS A 104 -38.48 -7.76 2.92
CA LYS A 104 -38.62 -8.45 1.63
C LYS A 104 -38.57 -7.53 0.39
N TYR A 105 -39.07 -6.30 0.49
CA TYR A 105 -39.13 -5.37 -0.65
C TYR A 105 -38.01 -4.33 -0.64
N PHE A 106 -37.03 -4.48 0.25
CA PHE A 106 -35.85 -3.62 0.23
C PHE A 106 -34.91 -4.03 -0.91
N HIS A 107 -34.44 -3.05 -1.67
CA HIS A 107 -33.38 -3.23 -2.66
C HIS A 107 -32.58 -1.93 -2.76
N TRP A 108 -31.25 -1.98 -2.94
CA TRP A 108 -30.42 -0.77 -3.08
C TRP A 108 -30.93 0.23 -4.12
N SER A 109 -31.57 -0.26 -5.20
CA SER A 109 -32.11 0.62 -6.26
C SER A 109 -33.30 1.45 -5.79
N THR A 110 -34.16 0.93 -4.90
CA THR A 110 -35.30 1.69 -4.36
C THR A 110 -34.82 2.76 -3.38
N ALA A 111 -33.77 2.47 -2.61
CA ALA A 111 -33.09 3.45 -1.77
C ALA A 111 -32.44 4.56 -2.62
N LEU A 112 -31.69 4.20 -3.68
CA LEU A 112 -31.09 5.18 -4.59
C LEU A 112 -32.16 6.06 -5.25
N LEU A 113 -33.24 5.46 -5.76
CA LEU A 113 -34.35 6.17 -6.36
C LEU A 113 -34.99 7.13 -5.36
N GLY A 114 -35.21 6.68 -4.12
CA GLY A 114 -35.74 7.52 -3.05
C GLY A 114 -34.84 8.73 -2.74
N ALA A 115 -33.52 8.54 -2.70
CA ALA A 115 -32.56 9.62 -2.50
C ALA A 115 -32.59 10.64 -3.66
N ILE A 116 -32.61 10.16 -4.91
CA ILE A 116 -32.70 11.00 -6.11
C ILE A 116 -34.01 11.78 -6.12
N CYS A 117 -35.14 11.13 -5.86
CA CYS A 117 -36.44 11.78 -5.79
C CYS A 117 -36.46 12.87 -4.71
N CYS A 118 -35.91 12.61 -3.51
CA CYS A 118 -35.82 13.62 -2.46
C CYS A 118 -34.99 14.84 -2.90
N ALA A 119 -33.85 14.62 -3.56
CA ALA A 119 -33.01 15.69 -4.07
C ALA A 119 -33.71 16.52 -5.16
N LEU A 120 -34.36 15.84 -6.13
CA LEU A 120 -35.11 16.49 -7.21
C LEU A 120 -36.27 17.34 -6.67
N VAL A 121 -37.09 16.79 -5.77
CA VAL A 121 -38.21 17.54 -5.17
C VAL A 121 -37.70 18.75 -4.39
N THR A 122 -36.61 18.61 -3.64
CA THR A 122 -36.03 19.72 -2.89
C THR A 122 -35.57 20.85 -3.82
N PHE A 123 -34.96 20.50 -4.95
CA PHE A 123 -34.54 21.47 -5.97
C PHE A 123 -35.73 22.15 -6.65
N LEU A 124 -36.82 21.40 -6.91
CA LEU A 124 -38.06 21.94 -7.49
C LEU A 124 -38.80 22.90 -6.55
N VAL A 125 -38.74 22.68 -5.23
CA VAL A 125 -39.38 23.56 -4.24
C VAL A 125 -38.67 24.91 -4.17
N ASN A 126 -37.35 24.91 -3.95
CA ASN A 126 -36.54 26.14 -3.94
C ASN A 126 -35.06 25.79 -4.14
N TRP A 127 -34.54 26.05 -5.34
CA TRP A 127 -33.16 25.74 -5.68
C TRP A 127 -32.12 26.51 -4.85
N GLN A 128 -32.41 27.75 -4.42
CA GLN A 128 -31.48 28.59 -3.65
C GLN A 128 -31.28 28.03 -2.23
N VAL A 129 -32.39 27.76 -1.53
CA VAL A 129 -32.36 27.15 -0.19
C VAL A 129 -31.79 25.74 -0.27
N ALA A 130 -32.08 25.01 -1.35
CA ALA A 130 -31.55 23.68 -1.56
C ALA A 130 -30.02 23.66 -1.64
N ILE A 131 -29.42 24.58 -2.42
CA ILE A 131 -27.97 24.70 -2.52
C ILE A 131 -27.37 25.08 -1.15
N LEU A 132 -27.97 26.04 -0.45
CA LEU A 132 -27.50 26.46 0.88
C LEU A 132 -27.49 25.29 1.86
N ALA A 133 -28.56 24.49 1.91
CA ALA A 133 -28.63 23.33 2.78
C ALA A 133 -27.62 22.25 2.41
N VAL A 134 -27.39 21.98 1.12
CA VAL A 134 -26.33 21.07 0.67
C VAL A 134 -24.95 21.57 1.11
N LEU A 135 -24.67 22.87 0.98
CA LEU A 135 -23.41 23.45 1.46
C LEU A 135 -23.24 23.30 2.97
N ILE A 136 -24.30 23.49 3.76
CA ILE A 136 -24.29 23.28 5.20
C ILE A 136 -24.02 21.81 5.54
N ILE A 137 -24.65 20.86 4.83
CA ILE A 137 -24.43 19.42 5.03
C ILE A 137 -22.98 19.05 4.67
N LEU A 138 -22.46 19.53 3.54
CA LEU A 138 -21.08 19.28 3.13
C LEU A 138 -20.08 19.89 4.12
N PHE A 139 -20.34 21.11 4.62
CA PHE A 139 -19.54 21.74 5.65
C PHE A 139 -19.56 20.93 6.95
N LEU A 140 -20.73 20.45 7.38
CA LEU A 140 -20.86 19.59 8.55
C LEU A 140 -20.07 18.29 8.37
N LEU A 141 -20.23 17.60 7.24
CA LEU A 141 -19.48 16.37 6.93
C LEU A 141 -17.97 16.63 6.90
N TRP A 142 -17.53 17.74 6.31
CA TRP A 142 -16.13 18.15 6.31
C TRP A 142 -15.61 18.43 7.73
N TYR A 143 -16.37 19.16 8.56
CA TYR A 143 -16.03 19.43 9.95
C TYR A 143 -15.90 18.14 10.77
N LEU A 144 -16.84 17.21 10.61
CA LEU A 144 -16.80 15.91 11.29
C LEU A 144 -15.58 15.08 10.86
N LYS A 145 -15.27 15.08 9.56
CA LYS A 145 -14.09 14.40 9.03
C LYS A 145 -12.79 15.02 9.53
N ALA A 146 -12.70 16.36 9.55
CA ALA A 146 -11.51 17.10 9.98
C ALA A 146 -11.18 16.86 11.46
N LYS A 147 -12.20 16.71 12.32
CA LYS A 147 -11.99 16.47 13.74
C LYS A 147 -11.46 15.09 14.11
N ARG A 148 -11.25 14.19 13.13
CA ARG A 148 -10.76 12.80 13.35
C ARG A 148 -11.38 12.17 14.59
N LEU A 149 -12.68 12.36 14.81
CA LEU A 149 -13.39 11.60 15.83
C LEU A 149 -13.14 10.15 15.45
N VAL A 150 -12.33 9.45 16.25
CA VAL A 150 -11.95 8.06 16.04
C VAL A 150 -13.26 7.33 15.82
N ALA A 151 -13.56 7.03 14.57
CA ALA A 151 -14.91 6.67 14.21
C ALA A 151 -15.13 5.28 14.79
N THR A 152 -15.84 5.22 15.92
CA THR A 152 -16.40 3.98 16.47
C THR A 152 -17.29 3.29 15.42
N PHE A 153 -17.73 4.05 14.42
CA PHE A 153 -18.47 3.61 13.25
C PHE A 153 -17.50 3.40 12.06
N GLY A 154 -17.46 2.18 11.52
CA GLY A 154 -16.54 1.84 10.43
C GLY A 154 -16.71 2.71 9.17
N ASP A 155 -15.64 2.85 8.38
CA ASP A 155 -15.64 3.63 7.14
C ASP A 155 -16.28 2.83 5.98
N ALA A 156 -17.47 3.24 5.55
CA ALA A 156 -18.18 2.63 4.42
C ALA A 156 -17.35 2.61 3.12
N ARG A 157 -16.40 3.55 2.96
CA ARG A 157 -15.51 3.58 1.78
C ARG A 157 -14.64 2.32 1.67
N ARG A 158 -14.24 1.76 2.81
CA ARG A 158 -13.45 0.52 2.85
C ARG A 158 -14.18 -0.65 2.18
N GLY A 159 -15.50 -0.71 2.31
CA GLY A 159 -16.34 -1.73 1.66
C GLY A 159 -16.20 -1.71 0.14
N PHE A 160 -16.29 -0.51 -0.47
CA PHE A 160 -16.13 -0.35 -1.92
C PHE A 160 -14.74 -0.79 -2.42
N PHE A 161 -13.68 -0.33 -1.77
CA PHE A 161 -12.31 -0.70 -2.15
C PHE A 161 -12.09 -2.20 -1.97
N TYR A 162 -12.55 -2.79 -0.86
CA TYR A 162 -12.43 -4.22 -0.61
C TYR A 162 -13.13 -5.05 -1.69
N ARG A 163 -14.36 -4.68 -2.06
CA ARG A 163 -15.12 -5.33 -3.14
C ARG A 163 -14.39 -5.21 -4.48
N SER A 164 -13.83 -4.04 -4.78
CA SER A 164 -13.05 -3.79 -6.01
C SER A 164 -11.81 -4.69 -6.07
N VAL A 165 -10.98 -4.69 -5.01
CA VAL A 165 -9.78 -5.54 -4.91
C VAL A 165 -10.14 -7.01 -5.06
N ARG A 166 -11.14 -7.52 -4.34
CA ARG A 166 -11.61 -8.90 -4.46
C ARG A 166 -12.01 -9.25 -5.89
N ASN A 167 -12.81 -8.41 -6.54
CA ASN A 167 -13.27 -8.67 -7.91
C ASN A 167 -12.11 -8.66 -8.90
N ASN A 168 -11.15 -7.76 -8.73
CA ASN A 168 -9.95 -7.69 -9.56
C ASN A 168 -9.05 -8.92 -9.36
N LEU A 169 -8.85 -9.39 -8.12
CA LEU A 169 -8.12 -10.63 -7.84
C LEU A 169 -8.78 -11.86 -8.48
N LEU A 170 -10.11 -11.95 -8.44
CA LEU A 170 -10.85 -13.04 -9.08
C LEU A 170 -10.77 -12.99 -10.61
N ARG A 171 -10.68 -11.80 -11.21
CA ARG A 171 -10.45 -11.61 -12.64
C ARG A 171 -9.03 -12.00 -13.03
N LEU A 172 -8.04 -11.54 -12.26
CA LEU A 172 -6.62 -11.82 -12.48
C LEU A 172 -6.35 -13.33 -12.43
N ARG A 173 -6.96 -14.06 -11.48
CA ARG A 173 -6.89 -15.53 -11.39
C ARG A 173 -7.32 -16.28 -12.67
N ARG A 174 -8.14 -15.66 -13.53
CA ARG A 174 -8.63 -16.29 -14.78
C ARG A 174 -7.78 -15.92 -16.00
N MET A 175 -6.88 -14.95 -15.87
CA MET A 175 -6.00 -14.53 -16.96
C MET A 175 -4.75 -15.43 -16.97
N PRO A 176 -4.25 -15.83 -18.14
CA PRO A 176 -2.99 -16.56 -18.22
C PRO A 176 -1.83 -15.65 -17.80
N GLU A 177 -0.83 -16.24 -17.12
CA GLU A 177 0.42 -15.55 -16.80
C GLU A 177 1.28 -15.49 -18.07
N ASP A 178 1.72 -14.28 -18.44
CA ASP A 178 2.60 -14.04 -19.59
C ASP A 178 3.95 -13.52 -19.07
N PRO A 179 5.09 -14.16 -19.42
CA PRO A 179 6.43 -13.71 -19.05
C PRO A 179 6.71 -12.23 -19.38
N LYS A 180 6.09 -11.67 -20.42
CA LYS A 180 6.26 -10.26 -20.82
C LYS A 180 5.59 -9.27 -19.89
N ASN A 181 4.62 -9.73 -19.10
CA ASN A 181 3.92 -8.93 -18.08
C ASN A 181 4.49 -9.14 -16.68
N TRP A 182 5.72 -9.67 -16.58
CA TRP A 182 6.39 -9.84 -15.29
C TRP A 182 6.49 -8.49 -14.56
N ARG A 183 6.18 -8.51 -13.25
CA ARG A 183 6.26 -7.35 -12.36
C ARG A 183 6.95 -7.76 -11.06
N PRO A 184 7.79 -6.90 -10.48
CA PRO A 184 8.49 -7.23 -9.25
C PRO A 184 7.50 -7.26 -8.06
N THR A 185 7.23 -8.44 -7.54
CA THR A 185 6.53 -8.62 -6.26
C THR A 185 7.57 -9.07 -5.24
N ILE A 186 8.06 -8.11 -4.46
CA ILE A 186 9.27 -8.23 -3.68
C ILE A 186 8.92 -8.57 -2.23
N LEU A 187 9.58 -9.58 -1.69
CA LEU A 187 9.59 -9.91 -0.27
C LEU A 187 10.95 -9.56 0.33
N VAL A 188 11.00 -8.52 1.16
CA VAL A 188 12.24 -7.99 1.74
C VAL A 188 12.39 -8.50 3.17
N PHE A 189 13.48 -9.22 3.44
CA PHE A 189 13.83 -9.68 4.78
C PHE A 189 14.63 -8.62 5.53
N SER A 190 13.94 -7.54 5.92
CA SER A 190 14.56 -6.39 6.59
C SER A 190 14.88 -6.63 8.06
N GLY A 191 14.14 -7.53 8.73
CA GLY A 191 14.22 -7.65 10.19
C GLY A 191 13.83 -6.34 10.87
N ASN A 192 14.74 -5.73 11.64
CA ASN A 192 14.55 -4.37 12.14
C ASN A 192 14.76 -3.34 11.00
N PRO A 193 13.69 -2.64 10.55
CA PRO A 193 13.77 -1.75 9.40
C PRO A 193 14.73 -0.57 9.61
N MET A 194 14.91 -0.12 10.86
CA MET A 194 15.76 1.03 11.17
C MET A 194 17.25 0.72 11.00
N ALA A 195 17.63 -0.55 11.12
CA ALA A 195 19.01 -1.00 10.99
C ALA A 195 19.40 -1.27 9.53
N ARG A 196 18.42 -1.44 8.63
CA ARG A 196 18.63 -1.85 7.23
C ARG A 196 17.73 -1.03 6.30
N GLU A 197 17.70 0.29 6.50
CA GLU A 197 16.93 1.21 5.65
C GLU A 197 17.38 1.12 4.19
N ASP A 198 18.69 0.94 3.96
CA ASP A 198 19.29 0.87 2.63
C ASP A 198 18.75 -0.32 1.82
N LEU A 199 18.62 -1.49 2.47
CA LEU A 199 18.02 -2.69 1.86
C LEU A 199 16.60 -2.41 1.38
N ILE A 200 15.81 -1.69 2.19
CA ILE A 200 14.44 -1.34 1.87
C ILE A 200 14.40 -0.35 0.71
N LYS A 201 15.28 0.65 0.70
CA LYS A 201 15.35 1.64 -0.40
C LYS A 201 15.69 0.99 -1.73
N TYR A 202 16.70 0.12 -1.78
CA TYR A 202 17.03 -0.63 -2.99
C TYR A 202 15.85 -1.48 -3.47
N ALA A 203 15.15 -2.17 -2.57
CA ALA A 203 13.94 -2.90 -2.93
C ALA A 203 12.85 -1.99 -3.51
N MET A 204 12.64 -0.80 -2.94
CA MET A 204 11.68 0.18 -3.47
C MET A 204 12.10 0.73 -4.84
N TRP A 205 13.39 0.96 -5.07
CA TRP A 205 13.90 1.38 -6.37
C TRP A 205 13.70 0.29 -7.42
N ILE A 206 13.96 -0.98 -7.07
CA ILE A 206 13.70 -2.13 -7.96
C ILE A 206 12.20 -2.26 -8.25
N GLU A 207 11.31 -1.98 -7.30
CA GLU A 207 9.87 -2.04 -7.53
C GLU A 207 9.36 -0.92 -8.46
N SER A 208 9.96 0.28 -8.39
CA SER A 208 9.72 1.44 -9.26
C SER A 208 8.22 1.78 -9.49
N LYS A 209 7.35 1.56 -8.50
CA LYS A 209 5.88 1.74 -8.57
C LYS A 209 5.16 0.84 -9.59
N ARG A 210 5.78 -0.26 -10.01
CA ARG A 210 5.27 -1.19 -11.03
C ARG A 210 4.77 -2.52 -10.44
N GLY A 211 4.98 -2.76 -9.15
CA GLY A 211 4.72 -4.02 -8.46
C GLY A 211 4.28 -3.83 -7.01
N LEU A 212 4.79 -4.68 -6.10
CA LEU A 212 4.48 -4.61 -4.66
C LEU A 212 5.70 -4.96 -3.83
N VAL A 213 5.81 -4.37 -2.64
CA VAL A 213 6.87 -4.69 -1.68
C VAL A 213 6.26 -5.13 -0.35
N TYR A 214 6.70 -6.27 0.16
CA TYR A 214 6.38 -6.79 1.48
C TYR A 214 7.61 -6.68 2.38
N LEU A 215 7.46 -6.07 3.56
CA LEU A 215 8.52 -5.98 4.57
C LEU A 215 8.32 -7.08 5.60
N ALA A 216 9.16 -8.11 5.52
CA ALA A 216 9.11 -9.26 6.40
C ALA A 216 9.94 -9.04 7.67
N ASN A 217 9.33 -9.28 8.81
CA ASN A 217 10.02 -9.38 10.10
C ASN A 217 9.63 -10.67 10.82
N VAL A 218 10.63 -11.39 11.33
CA VAL A 218 10.45 -12.64 12.07
C VAL A 218 10.79 -12.37 13.53
N LEU A 219 9.78 -12.48 14.39
CA LEU A 219 9.96 -12.42 15.84
C LEU A 219 10.37 -13.82 16.33
N LEU A 220 11.58 -13.92 16.87
CA LEU A 220 12.13 -15.18 17.39
C LEU A 220 11.64 -15.45 18.81
N GLY A 221 11.01 -16.60 19.01
CA GLY A 221 10.54 -17.06 20.32
C GLY A 221 9.26 -17.88 20.24
N ASP A 222 8.72 -18.24 21.41
CA ASP A 222 7.47 -19.00 21.49
C ASP A 222 6.27 -18.19 20.98
N PHE A 223 5.38 -18.85 20.24
CA PHE A 223 4.21 -18.21 19.66
C PHE A 223 3.30 -17.61 20.74
N SER A 224 3.10 -18.30 21.86
CA SER A 224 2.17 -17.85 22.90
C SER A 224 2.65 -16.58 23.60
N GLU A 225 3.97 -16.45 23.79
CA GLU A 225 4.59 -15.26 24.39
C GLU A 225 4.60 -14.06 23.42
N PHE A 226 4.92 -14.29 22.14
CA PHE A 226 5.11 -13.20 21.17
C PHE A 226 3.85 -12.82 20.38
N ALA A 227 2.80 -13.65 20.37
CA ALA A 227 1.54 -13.33 19.70
C ALA A 227 0.93 -11.99 20.15
N PRO A 228 0.89 -11.64 21.45
CA PRO A 228 0.42 -10.31 21.90
C PRO A 228 1.31 -9.15 21.46
N ARG A 229 2.61 -9.39 21.20
CA ARG A 229 3.57 -8.36 20.75
C ARG A 229 3.51 -8.14 19.24
N ARG A 230 3.03 -9.11 18.46
CA ARG A 230 2.97 -9.06 16.99
C ARG A 230 2.24 -7.82 16.45
N PRO A 231 1.06 -7.40 16.97
CA PRO A 231 0.39 -6.19 16.49
C PRO A 231 1.23 -4.93 16.69
N GLY A 232 2.00 -4.85 17.78
CA GLY A 232 2.93 -3.75 18.04
C GLY A 232 4.06 -3.69 17.02
N ALA A 233 4.65 -4.83 16.69
CA ALA A 233 5.69 -4.91 15.65
C ALA A 233 5.15 -4.54 14.25
N VAL A 234 3.92 -4.97 13.90
CA VAL A 234 3.25 -4.55 12.66
C VAL A 234 3.03 -3.05 12.65
N GLN A 235 2.58 -2.48 13.77
CA GLN A 235 2.35 -1.03 13.89
C GLN A 235 3.66 -0.23 13.76
N GLN A 236 4.76 -0.70 14.34
CA GLN A 236 6.09 -0.09 14.18
C GLN A 236 6.54 -0.07 12.72
N LEU A 237 6.44 -1.19 12.01
CA LEU A 237 6.74 -1.25 10.57
C LEU A 237 5.83 -0.33 9.75
N THR A 238 4.54 -0.28 10.10
CA THR A 238 3.56 0.60 9.43
C THR A 238 3.90 2.07 9.66
N GLN A 239 4.31 2.44 10.87
CA GLN A 239 4.74 3.79 11.20
C GLN A 239 6.01 4.17 10.43
N PHE A 240 7.01 3.28 10.38
CA PHE A 240 8.20 3.47 9.57
C PHE A 240 7.86 3.73 8.08
N CYS A 241 6.96 2.93 7.50
CA CYS A 241 6.51 3.13 6.13
C CYS A 241 5.84 4.50 5.93
N ASN A 242 4.99 4.92 6.87
CA ASN A 242 4.30 6.21 6.79
C ASN A 242 5.24 7.41 6.96
N GLU A 243 6.19 7.34 7.89
CA GLU A 243 7.17 8.40 8.16
C GLU A 243 8.12 8.62 6.96
N LYS A 244 8.54 7.53 6.32
CA LYS A 244 9.43 7.55 5.16
C LYS A 244 8.69 7.62 3.82
N ASN A 245 7.35 7.67 3.83
CA ASN A 245 6.50 7.65 2.65
C ASN A 245 6.78 6.46 1.70
N ILE A 246 7.00 5.28 2.28
CA ILE A 246 7.31 4.02 1.58
C ILE A 246 6.00 3.25 1.34
N GLY A 247 5.73 2.92 0.07
CA GLY A 247 4.58 2.14 -0.36
C GLY A 247 4.74 0.63 -0.18
N ALA A 248 5.02 0.16 1.04
CA ALA A 248 5.23 -1.26 1.32
C ALA A 248 4.21 -1.84 2.32
N PHE A 249 4.06 -3.16 2.33
CA PHE A 249 3.15 -3.91 3.19
C PHE A 249 3.91 -4.64 4.30
N PRO A 250 3.74 -4.24 5.57
CA PRO A 250 4.35 -4.94 6.70
C PRO A 250 3.80 -6.36 6.90
N VAL A 251 4.70 -7.33 7.03
CA VAL A 251 4.37 -8.73 7.34
C VAL A 251 5.23 -9.17 8.52
N VAL A 252 4.59 -9.51 9.64
CA VAL A 252 5.28 -9.99 10.84
C VAL A 252 4.81 -11.39 11.19
N VAL A 253 5.76 -12.31 11.32
CA VAL A 253 5.53 -13.67 11.79
C VAL A 253 6.30 -13.92 13.08
N THR A 254 5.86 -14.92 13.83
CA THR A 254 6.48 -15.39 15.07
C THR A 254 6.89 -16.83 14.87
N ALA A 255 8.15 -17.17 15.13
CA ALA A 255 8.66 -18.52 14.97
C ALA A 255 9.77 -18.79 16.00
N GLU A 256 9.91 -20.06 16.41
CA GLU A 256 10.97 -20.47 17.33
C GLU A 256 12.36 -20.39 16.69
N LYS A 257 12.42 -20.63 15.37
CA LYS A 257 13.65 -20.59 14.57
C LYS A 257 13.48 -19.68 13.36
N LEU A 258 14.58 -19.03 12.96
CA LEU A 258 14.58 -18.05 11.88
C LEU A 258 14.22 -18.69 10.54
N GLU A 259 14.76 -19.87 10.25
CA GLU A 259 14.56 -20.59 8.99
C GLU A 259 13.08 -20.94 8.79
N GLN A 260 12.44 -21.36 9.88
CA GLN A 260 11.01 -21.67 9.88
C GLN A 260 10.19 -20.41 9.63
N GLY A 261 10.52 -19.30 10.30
CA GLY A 261 9.86 -18.02 10.09
C GLY A 261 9.99 -17.52 8.66
N ILE A 262 11.20 -17.56 8.09
CA ILE A 262 11.47 -17.17 6.71
C ILE A 262 10.67 -18.02 5.73
N SER A 263 10.70 -19.35 5.89
CA SER A 263 9.92 -20.29 5.06
C SER A 263 8.41 -20.05 5.16
N MET A 264 7.88 -19.78 6.36
CA MET A 264 6.48 -19.45 6.56
C MET A 264 6.08 -18.17 5.82
N VAL A 265 6.90 -17.11 5.90
CA VAL A 265 6.60 -15.84 5.20
C VAL A 265 6.58 -16.05 3.70
N MET A 266 7.58 -16.74 3.14
CA MET A 266 7.66 -17.00 1.70
C MET A 266 6.42 -17.73 1.17
N GLN A 267 5.94 -18.73 1.90
CA GLN A 267 4.79 -19.53 1.48
C GLN A 267 3.44 -18.85 1.74
N ALA A 268 3.32 -18.04 2.80
CA ALA A 268 2.03 -17.50 3.26
C ALA A 268 1.72 -16.06 2.80
N THR A 269 2.69 -15.32 2.26
CA THR A 269 2.50 -13.90 1.88
C THR A 269 1.72 -13.70 0.58
N ALA A 270 1.37 -14.79 -0.12
CA ALA A 270 0.59 -14.75 -1.35
C ALA A 270 -0.89 -14.36 -1.14
N ILE A 271 -1.41 -13.45 -1.97
CA ILE A 271 -2.83 -13.11 -2.03
C ILE A 271 -3.38 -13.47 -3.43
N GLY A 272 -3.94 -14.67 -3.55
CA GLY A 272 -4.52 -15.16 -4.80
C GLY A 272 -3.46 -15.40 -5.88
N SER A 273 -3.59 -14.69 -7.01
CA SER A 273 -2.63 -14.71 -8.13
C SER A 273 -1.46 -13.74 -7.94
N ILE A 274 -1.51 -12.86 -6.94
CA ILE A 274 -0.40 -11.98 -6.60
C ILE A 274 0.47 -12.71 -5.57
N ARG A 275 1.65 -13.12 -5.99
CA ARG A 275 2.61 -13.86 -5.16
C ARG A 275 3.98 -13.22 -5.24
N PRO A 276 4.75 -13.20 -4.15
CA PRO A 276 6.16 -12.84 -4.23
C PRO A 276 6.88 -13.69 -5.28
N ASN A 277 7.60 -13.02 -6.18
CA ASN A 277 8.45 -13.64 -7.19
C ASN A 277 9.92 -13.22 -7.04
N LEU A 278 10.20 -12.24 -6.18
CA LEU A 278 11.54 -11.78 -5.84
C LEU A 278 11.70 -11.79 -4.32
N ALA A 279 12.71 -12.48 -3.81
CA ALA A 279 13.09 -12.43 -2.41
C ALA A 279 14.40 -11.64 -2.26
N VAL A 280 14.36 -10.59 -1.44
CA VAL A 280 15.49 -9.69 -1.20
C VAL A 280 16.04 -9.92 0.20
N PHE A 281 17.34 -10.23 0.27
CA PHE A 281 18.08 -10.44 1.51
C PHE A 281 19.27 -9.49 1.61
N GLY A 282 19.66 -9.15 2.83
CA GLY A 282 20.99 -8.60 3.07
C GLY A 282 22.03 -9.71 2.93
N TRP A 283 23.17 -9.42 2.31
CA TRP A 283 24.32 -10.29 2.35
C TRP A 283 24.83 -10.43 3.81
N SER A 284 25.31 -11.62 4.15
CA SER A 284 25.86 -11.89 5.48
C SER A 284 27.27 -12.45 5.34
N SER A 285 28.22 -11.77 5.95
CA SER A 285 29.61 -12.19 6.05
C SER A 285 29.85 -13.22 7.18
N ILE A 286 28.82 -13.50 8.00
CA ILE A 286 28.92 -14.37 9.18
C ILE A 286 29.07 -15.83 8.76
N MET A 287 30.24 -16.39 9.06
CA MET A 287 30.67 -17.74 8.72
C MET A 287 29.79 -18.85 9.32
N GLU A 288 29.34 -18.64 10.57
CA GLU A 288 28.65 -19.64 11.39
C GLU A 288 27.23 -19.96 10.90
N LEU A 289 26.56 -18.98 10.28
CA LEU A 289 25.19 -19.11 9.79
C LEU A 289 25.11 -19.45 8.30
N ARG A 290 26.25 -19.75 7.65
CA ARG A 290 26.34 -19.90 6.19
C ARG A 290 25.45 -21.02 5.64
N GLN A 291 25.48 -22.20 6.27
CA GLN A 291 24.71 -23.35 5.79
C GLN A 291 23.21 -23.08 5.89
N THR A 292 22.79 -22.55 7.05
CA THR A 292 21.43 -22.10 7.29
C THR A 292 20.97 -21.08 6.27
N TYR A 293 21.75 -20.02 6.05
CA TYR A 293 21.45 -18.95 5.10
C TYR A 293 21.33 -19.49 3.66
N LEU A 294 22.26 -20.36 3.23
CA LEU A 294 22.17 -20.99 1.92
C LEU A 294 20.92 -21.87 1.76
N GLN A 295 20.50 -22.57 2.82
CA GLN A 295 19.26 -23.35 2.80
C GLN A 295 18.03 -22.45 2.66
N GLU A 296 18.00 -21.30 3.34
CA GLU A 296 16.94 -20.29 3.19
C GLU A 296 16.86 -19.76 1.76
N LEU A 297 18.01 -19.42 1.17
CA LEU A 297 18.09 -18.97 -0.24
C LEU A 297 17.59 -20.05 -1.20
N ARG A 298 18.05 -21.30 -1.04
CA ARG A 298 17.57 -22.44 -1.86
C ARG A 298 16.07 -22.66 -1.71
N THR A 299 15.52 -22.46 -0.50
CA THR A 299 14.09 -22.58 -0.25
C THR A 299 13.30 -21.58 -1.09
N ALA A 300 13.77 -20.33 -1.17
CA ALA A 300 13.13 -19.33 -2.04
C ALA A 300 13.18 -19.72 -3.52
N THR A 301 14.32 -20.21 -4.01
CA THR A 301 14.44 -20.68 -5.40
C THR A 301 13.52 -21.87 -5.69
N ASN A 302 13.39 -22.81 -4.75
CA ASN A 302 12.48 -23.95 -4.88
C ASN A 302 11.00 -23.54 -4.91
N LEU A 303 10.66 -22.38 -4.32
CA LEU A 303 9.33 -21.78 -4.38
C LEU A 303 9.09 -20.97 -5.67
N GLY A 304 10.06 -20.96 -6.59
CA GLY A 304 9.98 -20.21 -7.85
C GLY A 304 10.23 -18.72 -7.69
N MET A 305 10.85 -18.28 -6.59
CA MET A 305 11.26 -16.89 -6.42
C MET A 305 12.71 -16.69 -6.88
N SER A 306 12.93 -15.63 -7.64
CA SER A 306 14.26 -15.11 -7.91
C SER A 306 14.83 -14.43 -6.67
N LEU A 307 16.15 -14.41 -6.56
CA LEU A 307 16.87 -13.91 -5.39
C LEU A 307 17.67 -12.68 -5.74
N VAL A 308 17.65 -11.73 -4.81
CA VAL A 308 18.52 -10.57 -4.78
C VAL A 308 19.18 -10.51 -3.41
N LEU A 309 20.51 -10.64 -3.36
CA LEU A 309 21.29 -10.41 -2.14
C LEU A 309 21.97 -9.05 -2.29
N LEU A 310 21.79 -8.19 -1.31
CA LEU A 310 22.33 -6.85 -1.31
C LEU A 310 23.40 -6.73 -0.23
N GLU A 311 24.61 -6.37 -0.65
CA GLU A 311 25.61 -5.79 0.24
C GLU A 311 25.60 -4.28 0.03
N THR A 312 25.02 -3.56 0.99
CA THR A 312 24.92 -2.11 0.97
C THR A 312 26.13 -1.49 1.68
N LYS A 313 26.81 -0.54 1.03
CA LYS A 313 27.90 0.23 1.67
C LYS A 313 27.49 1.69 1.84
N GLU A 314 27.61 2.45 0.77
CA GLU A 314 27.20 3.85 0.74
C GLU A 314 25.95 4.01 -0.14
N MET A 315 25.07 4.91 0.30
CA MET A 315 23.88 5.27 -0.44
C MET A 315 24.25 6.28 -1.52
N PRO A 316 23.78 6.08 -2.76
CA PRO A 316 24.04 7.02 -3.84
C PRO A 316 23.45 8.39 -3.52
N ASN A 317 24.25 9.43 -3.71
CA ASN A 317 23.75 10.80 -3.70
C ASN A 317 23.02 11.06 -5.02
N PRO A 318 21.78 11.61 -5.00
CA PRO A 318 21.05 11.91 -6.23
C PRO A 318 21.76 12.85 -7.20
N GLU A 319 22.65 13.73 -6.73
CA GLU A 319 23.33 14.73 -7.56
C GLU A 319 24.57 14.20 -8.29
N ASP A 320 25.16 13.11 -7.81
CA ASP A 320 26.39 12.56 -8.38
C ASP A 320 26.09 11.74 -9.65
N PRO A 321 27.01 11.72 -10.63
CA PRO A 321 26.86 10.87 -11.80
C PRO A 321 26.88 9.40 -11.39
N LYS A 322 25.84 8.66 -11.77
CA LYS A 322 25.66 7.26 -11.35
C LYS A 322 26.05 6.32 -12.47
N ARG A 323 26.73 5.23 -12.11
CA ARG A 323 27.07 4.14 -13.03
C ARG A 323 26.65 2.80 -12.45
N ILE A 324 25.91 2.03 -13.24
CA ILE A 324 25.49 0.67 -12.92
C ILE A 324 26.27 -0.29 -13.82
N ASP A 325 27.16 -1.07 -13.23
CA ASP A 325 27.99 -2.05 -13.95
C ASP A 325 27.39 -3.46 -13.77
N ILE A 326 27.01 -4.10 -14.87
CA ILE A 326 26.44 -5.46 -14.88
C ILE A 326 27.48 -6.43 -15.42
N TRP A 327 27.88 -7.42 -14.65
CA TRP A 327 28.82 -8.45 -15.12
C TRP A 327 28.10 -9.68 -15.62
N TRP A 328 28.10 -9.83 -16.94
CA TRP A 328 27.45 -10.93 -17.62
C TRP A 328 28.32 -12.20 -17.64
N ARG A 329 27.94 -13.21 -16.86
CA ARG A 329 28.67 -14.50 -16.74
C ARG A 329 27.90 -15.72 -17.24
N GLY A 330 26.85 -15.52 -18.04
CA GLY A 330 26.03 -16.58 -18.58
C GLY A 330 24.59 -16.13 -18.81
N GLN A 331 23.81 -16.95 -19.52
CA GLN A 331 22.45 -16.54 -19.92
C GLN A 331 21.42 -16.59 -18.79
N LYS A 332 21.61 -17.46 -17.79
CA LYS A 332 20.58 -17.77 -16.79
C LYS A 332 20.08 -16.55 -16.01
N ASN A 333 20.99 -15.74 -15.47
CA ASN A 333 20.61 -14.64 -14.57
C ASN A 333 20.42 -13.30 -15.29
N GLY A 334 20.86 -13.22 -16.54
CA GLY A 334 21.16 -11.94 -17.14
C GLY A 334 19.94 -11.12 -17.54
N GLY A 335 18.81 -11.75 -17.84
CA GLY A 335 17.56 -11.05 -18.09
C GLY A 335 17.09 -10.28 -16.86
N LEU A 336 17.09 -10.95 -15.70
CA LEU A 336 16.74 -10.30 -14.44
C LEU A 336 17.75 -9.21 -14.04
N MET A 337 19.06 -9.42 -14.28
CA MET A 337 20.08 -8.39 -13.98
C MET A 337 19.85 -7.11 -14.78
N LEU A 338 19.57 -7.21 -16.08
CA LEU A 338 19.24 -6.06 -16.92
C LEU A 338 17.90 -5.42 -16.53
N LEU A 339 16.91 -6.24 -16.21
CA LEU A 339 15.62 -5.73 -15.73
C LEU A 339 15.79 -4.90 -14.45
N ILE A 340 16.59 -5.39 -13.50
CA ILE A 340 16.89 -4.70 -12.24
C ILE A 340 17.61 -3.39 -12.54
N ALA A 341 18.64 -3.38 -13.39
CA ALA A 341 19.35 -2.16 -13.75
C ALA A 341 18.42 -1.13 -14.42
N TYR A 342 17.57 -1.58 -15.34
CA TYR A 342 16.56 -0.74 -15.99
C TYR A 342 15.57 -0.16 -14.96
N LEU A 343 15.01 -1.00 -14.08
CA LEU A 343 14.05 -0.56 -13.05
C LEU A 343 14.70 0.41 -12.05
N LEU A 344 15.97 0.22 -11.71
CA LEU A 344 16.72 1.19 -10.91
C LEU A 344 16.82 2.53 -11.65
N SER A 345 17.23 2.54 -12.92
CA SER A 345 17.41 3.77 -13.73
C SER A 345 16.12 4.57 -13.95
N GLU A 346 14.95 3.94 -13.86
CA GLU A 346 13.64 4.59 -13.96
C GLU A 346 13.28 5.40 -12.70
N ASN A 347 14.00 5.19 -11.60
CA ASN A 347 13.79 5.95 -10.39
C ASN A 347 14.47 7.32 -10.48
N TRP A 348 13.79 8.37 -10.03
CA TRP A 348 14.33 9.74 -10.02
C TRP A 348 15.64 9.87 -9.21
N GLU A 349 15.85 9.06 -8.18
CA GLU A 349 17.11 9.04 -7.41
C GLU A 349 18.27 8.44 -8.21
N TRP A 350 17.98 7.75 -9.31
CA TRP A 350 18.93 7.16 -10.25
C TRP A 350 18.90 7.85 -11.62
N ASP A 351 18.32 9.05 -11.70
CA ASP A 351 18.23 9.78 -12.96
C ASP A 351 19.60 9.95 -13.62
N ASN A 352 19.64 9.81 -14.95
CA ASN A 352 20.85 9.82 -15.78
C ASN A 352 21.90 8.74 -15.42
N ALA A 353 21.53 7.67 -14.71
CA ALA A 353 22.44 6.57 -14.46
C ALA A 353 22.86 5.88 -15.77
N LYS A 354 24.15 5.74 -15.99
CA LYS A 354 24.68 5.00 -17.14
C LYS A 354 24.77 3.53 -16.82
N ILE A 355 24.17 2.69 -17.66
CA ILE A 355 24.23 1.24 -17.54
C ILE A 355 25.35 0.70 -18.44
N ARG A 356 26.27 -0.08 -17.88
CA ARG A 356 27.35 -0.75 -18.62
C ARG A 356 27.22 -2.25 -18.45
N VAL A 357 27.24 -3.00 -19.56
CA VAL A 357 27.20 -4.47 -19.53
C VAL A 357 28.58 -5.00 -19.86
N LEU A 358 29.23 -5.63 -18.88
CA LEU A 358 30.60 -6.10 -18.96
C LEU A 358 30.68 -7.62 -19.17
N ARG A 359 31.62 -8.05 -20.01
CA ARG A 359 31.99 -9.46 -20.19
C ARG A 359 33.51 -9.60 -20.29
N VAL A 360 34.07 -10.58 -19.59
CA VAL A 360 35.50 -10.93 -19.71
C VAL A 360 35.69 -11.93 -20.84
N VAL A 361 36.74 -11.72 -21.63
CA VAL A 361 37.18 -12.64 -22.68
C VAL A 361 38.69 -12.82 -22.57
N GLU A 362 39.18 -14.05 -22.70
CA GLU A 362 40.61 -14.37 -22.53
C GLU A 362 41.47 -13.84 -23.70
N ASN A 363 40.91 -13.78 -24.91
CA ASN A 363 41.66 -13.47 -26.14
C ASN A 363 41.01 -12.36 -26.96
N GLU A 364 41.83 -11.56 -27.63
CA GLU A 364 41.37 -10.46 -28.49
C GLU A 364 40.47 -10.93 -29.65
N ALA A 365 40.68 -12.15 -30.14
CA ALA A 365 39.83 -12.78 -31.15
C ALA A 365 38.36 -12.96 -30.69
N GLY A 366 38.12 -13.09 -29.38
CA GLY A 366 36.77 -13.21 -28.82
C GLY A 366 36.09 -11.88 -28.51
N LYS A 367 36.79 -10.75 -28.68
CA LYS A 367 36.25 -9.41 -28.36
C LYS A 367 35.06 -9.05 -29.24
N ILE A 368 35.22 -9.14 -30.56
CA ILE A 368 34.18 -8.75 -31.53
C ILE A 368 32.91 -9.62 -31.35
N PRO A 369 32.99 -10.96 -31.31
CA PRO A 369 31.80 -11.79 -31.09
C PRO A 369 31.12 -11.54 -29.73
N ALA A 370 31.91 -11.27 -28.68
CA ALA A 370 31.35 -10.95 -27.37
C ALA A 370 30.64 -9.60 -27.36
N GLU A 371 31.18 -8.59 -28.03
CA GLU A 371 30.58 -7.26 -28.12
C GLU A 371 29.29 -7.27 -28.95
N GLU A 372 29.28 -7.98 -30.08
CA GLU A 372 28.06 -8.20 -30.89
C GLU A 372 26.99 -8.93 -30.09
N GLY A 373 27.35 -9.99 -29.36
CA GLY A 373 26.41 -10.73 -28.51
C GLY A 373 25.86 -9.90 -27.35
N LEU A 374 26.65 -8.97 -26.79
CA LEU A 374 26.15 -8.02 -25.78
C LEU A 374 25.20 -6.99 -26.40
N ARG A 375 25.49 -6.48 -27.60
CA ARG A 375 24.62 -5.52 -28.30
C ARG A 375 23.27 -6.14 -28.65
N GLU A 376 23.26 -7.33 -29.23
CA GLU A 376 22.02 -8.05 -29.56
C GLU A 376 21.14 -8.23 -28.30
N LEU A 377 21.78 -8.53 -27.18
CA LEU A 377 21.10 -8.73 -25.92
C LEU A 377 20.52 -7.43 -25.33
N ILE A 378 21.26 -6.33 -25.41
CA ILE A 378 20.81 -5.00 -25.01
C ILE A 378 19.65 -4.54 -25.90
N ASP A 379 19.74 -4.77 -27.21
CA ASP A 379 18.69 -4.43 -28.19
C ASP A 379 17.41 -5.24 -27.96
N LEU A 380 17.53 -6.54 -27.66
CA LEU A 380 16.40 -7.40 -27.28
C LEU A 380 15.73 -6.91 -26.00
N ALA A 381 16.54 -6.50 -25.00
CA ALA A 381 16.05 -5.97 -23.74
C ALA A 381 15.47 -4.55 -23.87
N ARG A 382 15.78 -3.82 -24.95
CA ARG A 382 15.39 -2.42 -25.19
C ARG A 382 15.80 -1.49 -24.05
N VAL A 383 16.99 -1.70 -23.51
CA VAL A 383 17.57 -0.88 -22.44
C VAL A 383 18.70 -0.03 -23.03
N GLU A 384 18.81 1.23 -22.64
CA GLU A 384 19.96 2.07 -23.00
C GLU A 384 21.17 1.66 -22.16
N ALA A 385 22.04 0.82 -22.72
CA ALA A 385 23.23 0.33 -22.03
C ALA A 385 24.45 0.24 -22.96
N GLU A 386 25.64 0.46 -22.41
CA GLU A 386 26.91 0.40 -23.12
C GLU A 386 27.53 -1.00 -22.99
N PRO A 387 27.75 -1.75 -24.09
CA PRO A 387 28.48 -3.01 -24.05
C PRO A 387 29.97 -2.75 -23.83
N ALA A 388 30.60 -3.50 -22.93
CA ALA A 388 32.04 -3.40 -22.70
C ALA A 388 32.67 -4.78 -22.53
N VAL A 389 33.59 -5.10 -23.43
CA VAL A 389 34.35 -6.34 -23.36
C VAL A 389 35.74 -6.05 -22.79
N VAL A 390 36.08 -6.73 -21.70
CA VAL A 390 37.39 -6.63 -21.05
C VAL A 390 38.21 -7.85 -21.47
N ILE A 391 39.39 -7.60 -22.05
CA ILE A 391 40.34 -8.66 -22.39
C ILE A 391 41.31 -8.76 -21.23
N ASP A 392 41.27 -9.89 -20.53
CA ASP A 392 42.15 -10.14 -19.39
C ASP A 392 42.27 -11.66 -19.18
N ASP A 393 43.47 -12.11 -18.82
CA ASP A 393 43.77 -13.49 -18.44
C ASP A 393 43.91 -13.68 -16.92
N GLU A 394 43.83 -12.58 -16.15
CA GLU A 394 43.86 -12.59 -14.70
C GLU A 394 42.57 -13.16 -14.07
N SER A 395 42.63 -13.40 -12.74
CA SER A 395 41.46 -13.82 -11.97
C SER A 395 40.32 -12.81 -12.07
N PHE A 396 39.09 -13.30 -12.31
CA PHE A 396 37.88 -12.48 -12.41
C PHE A 396 37.73 -11.46 -11.28
N THR A 397 38.10 -11.80 -10.05
CA THR A 397 38.04 -10.86 -8.91
C THR A 397 38.84 -9.60 -9.19
N ARG A 398 40.06 -9.74 -9.70
CA ARG A 398 40.94 -8.59 -9.95
C ARG A 398 40.42 -7.74 -11.11
N VAL A 399 39.93 -8.39 -12.17
CA VAL A 399 39.29 -7.72 -13.31
C VAL A 399 38.06 -6.92 -12.88
N LEU A 400 37.22 -7.52 -12.02
CA LEU A 400 36.03 -6.89 -11.44
C LEU A 400 36.39 -5.62 -10.65
N HIS A 401 37.34 -5.74 -9.72
CA HIS A 401 37.77 -4.63 -8.88
C HIS A 401 38.40 -3.50 -9.69
N ASN A 402 39.26 -3.82 -10.65
CA ASN A 402 39.94 -2.82 -11.47
C ASN A 402 38.98 -2.01 -12.37
N ASN A 403 37.86 -2.61 -12.80
CA ASN A 403 36.95 -1.98 -13.77
C ASN A 403 35.70 -1.36 -13.14
N SER A 404 35.32 -1.76 -11.92
CA SER A 404 34.04 -1.39 -11.31
C SER A 404 34.14 -0.87 -9.87
N ALA A 405 35.34 -0.61 -9.34
CA ALA A 405 35.51 -0.03 -8.00
C ALA A 405 34.93 1.39 -7.86
N ASP A 406 34.88 2.16 -8.94
CA ASP A 406 34.32 3.52 -9.01
C ASP A 406 32.83 3.53 -9.46
N ALA A 407 32.23 2.35 -9.68
CA ALA A 407 30.82 2.26 -10.00
C ALA A 407 29.95 2.64 -8.79
N THR A 408 28.74 3.12 -9.03
CA THR A 408 27.78 3.38 -7.95
C THR A 408 27.15 2.08 -7.46
N CYS A 409 26.85 1.18 -8.41
CA CYS A 409 26.27 -0.12 -8.13
C CYS A 409 26.79 -1.17 -9.11
N VAL A 410 27.06 -2.36 -8.58
CA VAL A 410 27.53 -3.49 -9.37
C VAL A 410 26.52 -4.64 -9.26
N ILE A 411 26.13 -5.21 -10.39
CA ILE A 411 25.20 -6.34 -10.46
C ILE A 411 25.95 -7.57 -10.94
N LEU A 412 25.94 -8.62 -10.13
CA LEU A 412 26.61 -9.90 -10.42
C LEU A 412 25.61 -11.05 -10.37
N GLY A 413 25.68 -11.95 -11.34
CA GLY A 413 24.97 -13.21 -11.30
C GLY A 413 25.70 -14.22 -10.41
N PHE A 414 24.96 -14.98 -9.60
CA PHE A 414 25.52 -16.14 -8.89
C PHE A 414 24.72 -17.41 -9.15
N GLU A 415 25.37 -18.55 -8.93
CA GLU A 415 24.75 -19.87 -8.92
C GLU A 415 25.04 -20.55 -7.59
N PHE A 416 24.16 -21.47 -7.18
CA PHE A 416 24.35 -22.20 -5.94
C PHE A 416 25.49 -23.21 -6.05
N PRO A 417 26.30 -23.37 -4.99
CA PRO A 417 27.34 -24.39 -4.98
C PRO A 417 26.76 -25.81 -4.95
N GLU A 418 27.57 -26.77 -5.37
CA GLU A 418 27.31 -28.18 -5.05
C GLU A 418 27.36 -28.42 -3.53
N LYS A 419 26.65 -29.45 -3.05
CA LYS A 419 26.68 -29.82 -1.63
C LYS A 419 28.14 -30.07 -1.19
N GLY A 420 28.56 -29.43 -0.10
CA GLY A 420 29.92 -29.53 0.44
C GLY A 420 30.89 -28.43 -0.01
N LYS A 421 30.61 -27.72 -1.11
CA LYS A 421 31.44 -26.59 -1.61
C LYS A 421 30.94 -25.21 -1.15
N GLU A 422 30.09 -25.18 -0.14
CA GLU A 422 29.45 -23.96 0.36
C GLU A 422 30.47 -22.95 0.90
N ALA A 423 31.55 -23.45 1.49
CA ALA A 423 32.60 -22.61 2.06
C ALA A 423 33.43 -21.89 1.00
N GLU A 424 33.84 -22.62 -0.03
CA GLU A 424 34.58 -22.08 -1.18
C GLU A 424 33.72 -21.06 -1.93
N TRP A 425 32.45 -21.37 -2.16
CA TRP A 425 31.53 -20.44 -2.81
C TRP A 425 31.37 -19.13 -2.05
N HIS A 426 31.16 -19.20 -0.73
CA HIS A 426 31.01 -17.98 0.07
C HIS A 426 32.32 -17.17 0.12
N ALA A 427 33.48 -17.84 0.18
CA ALA A 427 34.78 -17.17 0.08
C ALA A 427 34.97 -16.48 -1.29
N ASN A 428 34.55 -17.13 -2.39
CA ASN A 428 34.62 -16.56 -3.73
C ASN A 428 33.70 -15.34 -3.87
N ILE A 429 32.44 -15.45 -3.47
CA ILE A 429 31.49 -14.32 -3.50
C ILE A 429 31.97 -13.18 -2.61
N ARG A 430 32.49 -13.49 -1.42
CA ARG A 430 33.08 -12.49 -0.54
C ARG A 430 34.24 -11.77 -1.21
N SER A 431 35.11 -12.46 -1.94
CA SER A 431 36.19 -11.81 -2.69
C SER A 431 35.68 -10.83 -3.76
N PHE A 432 34.49 -11.06 -4.31
CA PHE A 432 33.86 -10.18 -5.29
C PHE A 432 33.18 -8.96 -4.66
N VAL A 433 32.80 -9.02 -3.37
CA VAL A 433 31.95 -8.02 -2.71
C VAL A 433 32.73 -7.18 -1.70
N ASP A 434 33.75 -7.76 -1.06
CA ASP A 434 34.68 -7.03 -0.20
C ASP A 434 35.34 -5.90 -1.03
N GLU A 435 35.53 -4.72 -0.43
CA GLU A 435 36.11 -3.50 -1.06
C GLU A 435 35.39 -2.92 -2.31
N MET A 436 34.33 -3.55 -2.82
CA MET A 436 33.50 -3.02 -3.93
C MET A 436 32.40 -2.04 -3.47
N PRO A 437 31.84 -1.19 -4.34
CA PRO A 437 30.64 -0.40 -4.04
C PRO A 437 29.41 -1.31 -3.78
N THR A 438 28.25 -0.70 -3.57
CA THR A 438 27.01 -1.46 -3.30
C THR A 438 26.76 -2.51 -4.38
N THR A 439 26.73 -3.78 -3.98
CA THR A 439 26.71 -4.93 -4.90
C THR A 439 25.40 -5.70 -4.78
N ILE A 440 24.77 -5.95 -5.92
CA ILE A 440 23.54 -6.73 -6.05
C ILE A 440 23.89 -8.09 -6.64
N LEU A 441 23.75 -9.14 -5.84
CA LEU A 441 23.93 -10.52 -6.29
C LEU A 441 22.57 -11.08 -6.72
N VAL A 442 22.47 -11.56 -7.96
CA VAL A 442 21.22 -11.99 -8.57
C VAL A 442 21.25 -13.47 -8.90
N ASN A 443 20.19 -14.18 -8.54
CA ASN A 443 19.92 -15.53 -9.01
C ASN A 443 18.47 -15.62 -9.52
N SER A 444 18.30 -15.84 -10.82
CA SER A 444 16.99 -15.97 -11.43
C SER A 444 16.46 -17.40 -11.28
N ALA A 445 15.19 -17.51 -10.89
CA ALA A 445 14.42 -18.76 -10.93
C ALA A 445 13.87 -19.08 -12.33
N GLY A 446 14.01 -18.15 -13.29
CA GLY A 446 13.42 -18.20 -14.63
C GLY A 446 11.98 -17.66 -14.66
N GLY A 447 11.54 -17.25 -15.85
CA GLY A 447 10.19 -16.71 -16.08
C GLY A 447 10.11 -15.19 -16.26
N GLU A 448 11.23 -14.48 -16.12
CA GLU A 448 11.33 -13.06 -16.47
C GLU A 448 11.49 -12.94 -17.99
N GLY A 449 10.39 -12.68 -18.70
CA GLY A 449 10.26 -12.83 -20.15
C GLY A 449 10.97 -11.80 -21.03
N LEU A 450 12.09 -11.23 -20.58
CA LEU A 450 12.89 -10.31 -21.40
C LEU A 450 13.46 -10.97 -22.65
N PHE A 451 13.70 -12.28 -22.61
CA PHE A 451 14.26 -13.06 -23.73
C PHE A 451 13.34 -14.19 -24.20
N ALA A 452 12.05 -14.16 -23.83
CA ALA A 452 11.06 -15.21 -24.13
C ALA A 452 10.09 -14.85 -25.28
#